data_AF-A0A354C7H5-F1
#
_entry.id   AF-A0A354C7H5-F1
#
_cell.length_a   1.000
_cell.length_b   1.000
_cell.length_c   1.000
_cell.angle_alpha   90.00
_cell.angle_beta   90.00
_cell.angle_gamma   90.00
#
_symmetry.space_group_name_H-M   'P 1'
#
loop_
_entity.id
_entity.type
_entity.pdbx_description
1 polymer ?
#
loop_
_entity_poly.entity_id
_entity_poly.type
_entity_poly.pdbx_seq_one_letter_code
_entity_poly.pdbx_strand_id
1 'polypeptide(L)'
;MLLRQGVSYGTFADLAKWVYVDVAMQEFGIDRRKQSTSRVSILTGLSRKEVTRVRGLPQPDDQASTERYNRAARVIAAWRREADFIDAEGEPAVLSMSGRGATFTELVRRFSGDVPARA
;
A
#
# COMPACT_ATOMS: atom_id res chain seq x y z
N MET A 1 -15.51 8.33 -5.75
CA MET A 1 -14.51 7.94 -6.78
C MET A 1 -13.18 7.73 -6.10
N LEU A 2 -12.70 6.49 -5.98
CA LEU A 2 -11.52 6.12 -5.17
C LEU A 2 -10.23 6.82 -5.63
N LEU A 3 -10.11 7.07 -6.94
CA LEU A 3 -8.99 7.82 -7.52
C LEU A 3 -8.90 9.25 -6.98
N ARG A 4 -10.04 9.92 -6.75
CA ARG A 4 -10.07 11.29 -6.18
C ARG A 4 -9.66 11.32 -4.70
N GLN A 5 -9.69 10.16 -4.04
CA GLN A 5 -9.25 9.97 -2.66
C GLN A 5 -7.82 9.41 -2.59
N GLY A 6 -7.12 9.32 -3.72
CA GLY A 6 -5.72 8.87 -3.77
C GLY A 6 -5.54 7.35 -3.59
N VAL A 7 -6.60 6.56 -3.72
CA VAL A 7 -6.52 5.11 -3.64
C VAL A 7 -6.16 4.56 -5.02
N SER A 8 -4.97 3.94 -5.12
CA SER A 8 -4.52 3.29 -6.34
C SER A 8 -5.33 2.01 -6.64
N TYR A 9 -5.34 1.57 -7.90
CA TYR A 9 -5.98 0.28 -8.24
C TYR A 9 -5.35 -0.89 -7.48
N GLY A 10 -4.02 -0.95 -7.38
CA GLY A 10 -3.32 -2.03 -6.69
C GLY A 10 -3.72 -2.11 -5.21
N THR A 11 -3.85 -0.96 -4.56
CA THR A 11 -4.38 -0.84 -3.20
C THR A 11 -5.78 -1.41 -3.07
N PHE A 12 -6.69 -0.92 -3.91
CA PHE A 12 -8.07 -1.37 -3.89
C PHE A 12 -8.16 -2.88 -4.13
N ALA A 13 -7.40 -3.39 -5.11
CA ALA A 13 -7.34 -4.80 -5.44
C ALA A 13 -6.82 -5.64 -4.26
N ASP A 14 -5.80 -5.17 -3.54
CA ASP A 14 -5.28 -5.91 -2.38
C ASP A 14 -6.25 -5.92 -1.19
N LEU A 15 -6.93 -4.79 -0.93
CA LEU A 15 -8.00 -4.74 0.07
C LEU A 15 -9.17 -5.65 -0.30
N ALA A 16 -9.61 -5.60 -1.56
CA ALA A 16 -10.68 -6.46 -2.07
C ALA A 16 -10.30 -7.94 -1.94
N LYS A 17 -9.09 -8.34 -2.35
CA LYS A 17 -8.60 -9.72 -2.17
C LYS A 17 -8.64 -10.14 -0.71
N TRP A 18 -8.20 -9.27 0.21
CA TRP A 18 -8.21 -9.57 1.63
C TRP A 18 -9.63 -9.84 2.14
N VAL A 19 -10.57 -8.94 1.87
CA VAL A 19 -11.97 -9.06 2.29
C VAL A 19 -12.62 -10.32 1.71
N TYR A 20 -12.39 -10.61 0.42
CA TYR A 20 -12.95 -11.81 -0.21
C TYR A 20 -12.42 -13.10 0.42
N VAL A 21 -11.12 -13.17 0.73
CA VAL A 21 -10.52 -14.33 1.39
C VAL A 21 -11.03 -14.47 2.82
N ASP A 22 -11.15 -13.36 3.55
CA ASP A 22 -11.62 -13.36 4.94
C ASP A 22 -13.07 -13.82 5.04
N VAL A 23 -13.97 -13.22 4.26
CA VAL A 23 -15.39 -13.62 4.20
C VAL A 23 -15.54 -15.08 3.75
N ALA A 24 -14.80 -15.52 2.73
CA ALA A 24 -14.84 -16.92 2.27
C ALA A 24 -14.36 -17.91 3.35
N MET A 25 -13.46 -17.48 4.25
CA MET A 25 -12.98 -18.30 5.35
C MET A 25 -13.98 -18.34 6.52
N GLN A 26 -14.60 -17.20 6.84
CA GLN A 26 -15.46 -17.06 8.02
C GLN A 26 -16.91 -17.48 7.76
N GLU A 27 -17.50 -17.05 6.65
CA GLU A 27 -18.95 -17.18 6.41
C GLU A 27 -19.32 -18.37 5.52
N PHE A 28 -18.39 -18.81 4.65
CA PHE A 28 -18.63 -19.92 3.72
C PHE A 28 -18.05 -21.26 4.21
N GLY A 29 -17.79 -21.33 5.53
CA GLY A 29 -17.42 -22.52 6.29
C GLY A 29 -18.34 -23.72 6.01
N ILE A 30 -17.77 -24.93 5.97
CA ILE A 30 -18.61 -26.14 6.05
C ILE A 30 -18.63 -26.56 7.51
N ASP A 31 -19.81 -26.86 8.02
CA ASP A 31 -20.00 -27.26 9.40
C ASP A 31 -19.04 -28.42 9.77
N ARG A 32 -18.32 -28.25 10.89
CA ARG A 32 -17.30 -29.19 11.41
C ARG A 32 -16.08 -29.43 10.50
N ARG A 33 -15.80 -28.61 9.48
CA ARG A 33 -14.56 -28.69 8.68
C ARG A 33 -13.87 -27.34 8.54
N LYS A 34 -12.54 -27.31 8.79
CA LYS A 34 -11.71 -26.14 8.45
C LYS A 34 -11.75 -25.89 6.94
N GLN A 35 -11.92 -24.63 6.55
CA GLN A 35 -11.79 -24.20 5.17
C GLN A 35 -10.38 -24.46 4.65
N SER A 36 -10.29 -24.97 3.42
CA SER A 36 -9.01 -25.23 2.75
C SER A 36 -8.70 -24.11 1.76
N THR A 37 -7.41 -23.85 1.53
CA THR A 37 -6.93 -22.89 0.52
C THR A 37 -7.51 -23.17 -0.87
N SER A 38 -7.69 -24.45 -1.23
CA SER A 38 -8.28 -24.84 -2.52
C SER A 38 -9.74 -24.42 -2.65
N ARG A 39 -10.55 -24.55 -1.58
CA ARG A 39 -11.95 -24.16 -1.61
C ARG A 39 -12.12 -22.65 -1.68
N VAL A 40 -11.35 -21.91 -0.89
CA VAL A 40 -11.34 -20.44 -0.92
C VAL A 40 -10.91 -19.92 -2.29
N SER A 41 -9.93 -20.56 -2.93
CA SER A 41 -9.52 -20.24 -4.31
C SER A 41 -10.67 -20.37 -5.32
N ILE A 42 -11.50 -21.40 -5.18
CA ILE A 42 -12.69 -21.60 -6.02
C ILE A 42 -13.75 -20.52 -5.74
N LEU A 43 -14.04 -20.22 -4.46
CA LEU A 43 -15.07 -19.24 -4.08
C LEU A 43 -14.72 -17.81 -4.50
N THR A 44 -13.45 -17.44 -4.34
CA THR A 44 -12.98 -16.07 -4.57
C THR A 44 -12.46 -15.83 -5.99
N GLY A 45 -12.22 -16.88 -6.77
CA GLY A 45 -11.55 -16.80 -8.07
C GLY A 45 -10.05 -16.48 -7.99
N LEU A 46 -9.48 -16.35 -6.78
CA LEU A 46 -8.06 -16.10 -6.59
C LEU A 46 -7.25 -17.38 -6.74
N SER A 47 -5.99 -17.26 -7.15
CA SER A 47 -5.07 -18.41 -7.17
C SER A 47 -4.79 -18.91 -5.75
N ARG A 48 -4.51 -20.21 -5.60
CA ARG A 48 -4.10 -20.80 -4.30
C ARG A 48 -2.88 -20.08 -3.69
N LYS A 49 -1.93 -19.63 -4.52
CA LYS A 49 -0.76 -18.85 -4.08
C LYS A 49 -1.19 -17.52 -3.47
N GLU A 50 -2.10 -16.81 -4.12
CA GLU A 50 -2.63 -15.54 -3.62
C GLU A 50 -3.43 -15.72 -2.33
N VAL A 51 -4.28 -16.74 -2.24
CA VAL A 51 -5.01 -17.06 -1.00
C VAL A 51 -4.03 -17.31 0.15
N THR A 52 -2.99 -18.13 -0.05
CA THR A 52 -1.97 -18.38 0.99
C THR A 52 -1.23 -17.09 1.37
N ARG A 53 -0.87 -16.26 0.40
CA ARG A 53 -0.21 -14.97 0.65
C ARG A 53 -1.08 -14.06 1.50
N VAL A 54 -2.34 -13.86 1.11
CA VAL A 54 -3.30 -12.99 1.79
C VAL A 54 -3.57 -13.46 3.21
N ARG A 55 -3.67 -14.78 3.44
CA ARG A 55 -3.84 -15.35 4.78
C ARG A 55 -2.68 -15.10 5.74
N GLY A 56 -1.49 -14.84 5.21
CA GLY A 56 -0.31 -14.50 6.02
C GLY A 56 -0.18 -13.01 6.31
N LEU A 57 -1.03 -12.17 5.72
CA LEU A 57 -1.02 -10.73 5.98
C LEU A 57 -1.82 -10.41 7.25
N PRO A 58 -1.36 -9.43 8.06
CA PRO A 58 -2.19 -8.89 9.12
C PRO A 58 -3.47 -8.27 8.53
N GLN A 59 -4.49 -8.15 9.38
CA GLN A 59 -5.70 -7.42 9.01
C GLN A 59 -5.31 -5.99 8.56
N PRO A 60 -5.85 -5.50 7.44
CA PRO A 60 -5.64 -4.12 7.03
C PRO A 60 -6.13 -3.18 8.13
N ASP A 61 -5.21 -2.44 8.74
CA ASP A 61 -5.52 -1.38 9.70
C ASP A 61 -5.75 -0.06 8.95
N ASP A 62 -6.80 0.68 9.32
CA ASP A 62 -7.34 1.83 8.60
C ASP A 62 -6.31 2.96 8.40
N GLN A 63 -5.38 3.10 9.34
CA GLN A 63 -4.35 4.15 9.30
C GLN A 63 -3.09 3.73 8.53
N ALA A 64 -2.57 2.54 8.81
CA ALA A 64 -1.34 2.05 8.18
C ALA A 64 -1.53 1.73 6.68
N SER A 65 -2.74 1.34 6.29
CA SER A 65 -3.10 1.07 4.89
C SER A 65 -3.07 2.35 4.06
N THR A 66 -3.87 3.36 4.42
CA THR A 66 -3.99 4.62 3.65
C THR A 66 -2.63 5.30 3.41
N GLU A 67 -1.76 5.32 4.42
CA GLU A 67 -0.39 5.82 4.30
C GLU A 67 0.48 4.94 3.40
N ARG A 68 0.52 3.61 3.62
CA ARG A 68 1.32 2.68 2.80
C ARG A 68 0.94 2.69 1.33
N TYR A 69 -0.31 3.02 1.02
CA TYR A 69 -0.93 2.89 -0.28
C TYR A 69 -0.87 4.14 -1.16
N ASN A 70 -0.72 5.34 -0.58
CA ASN A 70 -0.51 6.57 -1.34
C ASN A 70 0.92 7.11 -1.15
N ARG A 71 1.90 6.29 -1.54
CA ARG A 71 3.34 6.59 -1.45
C ARG A 71 3.71 7.92 -2.13
N ALA A 72 3.15 8.18 -3.31
CA ALA A 72 3.37 9.43 -4.01
C ALA A 72 2.82 10.63 -3.21
N ALA A 73 1.62 10.53 -2.63
CA ALA A 73 1.12 11.58 -1.75
C ALA A 73 1.96 11.74 -0.47
N ARG A 74 2.53 10.66 0.08
CA ARG A 74 3.48 10.78 1.21
C ARG A 74 4.74 11.52 0.81
N VAL A 75 5.32 11.21 -0.34
CA VAL A 75 6.49 11.92 -0.87
C VAL A 75 6.17 13.40 -1.10
N ILE A 76 5.01 13.71 -1.69
CA ILE A 76 4.57 15.11 -1.91
C ILE A 76 4.27 15.82 -0.59
N ALA A 77 3.62 15.16 0.36
CA ALA A 77 3.33 15.73 1.67
C ALA A 77 4.61 16.00 2.47
N ALA A 78 5.58 15.09 2.41
CA ALA A 78 6.89 15.25 3.03
C ALA A 78 7.67 16.40 2.38
N TRP A 79 7.65 16.51 1.04
CA TRP A 79 8.30 17.63 0.33
C TRP A 79 7.79 19.00 0.80
N ARG A 80 6.52 19.09 1.20
CA ARG A 80 5.88 20.33 1.67
C ARG A 80 6.03 20.59 3.17
N ARG A 81 6.55 19.66 3.96
CA ARG A 81 6.50 19.72 5.44
C ARG A 81 7.82 19.48 6.14
N GLU A 82 8.71 18.73 5.52
CA GLU A 82 9.99 18.33 6.12
C GLU A 82 11.04 19.42 5.92
N ALA A 83 11.63 19.90 7.02
CA ALA A 83 12.57 21.03 7.01
C ALA A 83 13.77 20.81 6.08
N ASP A 84 14.21 19.56 5.91
CA ASP A 84 15.30 19.20 4.99
C ASP A 84 14.96 19.46 3.51
N PHE A 85 13.66 19.56 3.15
CA PHE A 85 13.19 19.64 1.77
C PHE A 85 12.38 20.92 1.48
N ILE A 86 12.45 21.89 2.40
CA ILE A 86 11.81 23.20 2.30
C ILE A 86 12.90 24.26 2.11
N ASP A 87 12.61 25.32 1.35
CA ASP A 87 13.51 26.45 1.15
C ASP A 87 13.48 27.47 2.30
N ALA A 88 14.23 28.56 2.18
CA ALA A 88 14.31 29.58 3.23
C ALA A 88 12.98 30.34 3.42
N GLU A 89 12.11 30.29 2.41
CA GLU A 89 10.82 30.97 2.34
C GLU A 89 9.68 30.09 2.87
N GLY A 90 9.96 28.83 3.22
CA GLY A 90 8.95 27.89 3.72
C GLY A 90 8.22 27.11 2.62
N GLU A 91 8.69 27.20 1.37
CA GLU A 91 8.12 26.53 0.21
C GLU A 91 8.90 25.26 -0.17
N PRO A 92 8.29 24.31 -0.91
CA PRO A 92 8.97 23.08 -1.30
C PRO A 92 10.21 23.35 -2.16
N ALA A 93 11.39 22.96 -1.68
CA ALA A 93 12.65 23.28 -2.33
C ALA A 93 12.80 22.59 -3.70
N VAL A 94 13.46 23.24 -4.66
CA VAL A 94 13.83 22.60 -5.93
C VAL A 94 14.91 21.55 -5.67
N LEU A 95 14.52 20.26 -5.70
CA LEU A 95 15.42 19.16 -5.41
C LEU A 95 16.15 18.67 -6.67
N SER A 96 17.46 18.44 -6.55
CA SER A 96 18.18 17.67 -7.56
C SER A 96 17.75 16.20 -7.51
N MET A 97 17.84 15.51 -8.66
CA MET A 97 17.37 14.12 -8.76
C MET A 97 18.13 13.19 -7.80
N SER A 98 19.45 13.34 -7.71
CA SER A 98 20.35 12.55 -6.86
C SER A 98 21.62 13.35 -6.52
N GLY A 99 22.37 12.91 -5.51
CA GLY A 99 23.56 13.61 -5.02
C GLY A 99 23.68 13.54 -3.50
N ARG A 100 24.49 14.44 -2.92
CA ARG A 100 24.62 14.59 -1.46
C ARG A 100 23.59 15.58 -0.93
N GLY A 101 23.03 15.30 0.24
CA GLY A 101 22.07 16.18 0.91
C GLY A 101 20.61 15.92 0.51
N ALA A 102 19.79 16.96 0.60
CA ALA A 102 18.37 16.92 0.24
C ALA A 102 18.21 16.75 -1.28
N THR A 103 17.76 15.57 -1.70
CA THR A 103 17.55 15.21 -3.11
C THR A 103 16.21 14.49 -3.27
N PHE A 104 15.67 14.45 -4.49
CA PHE A 104 14.43 13.71 -4.76
C PHE A 104 14.59 12.23 -4.45
N THR A 105 15.75 11.63 -4.78
CA THR A 105 16.03 10.23 -4.44
C THR A 105 16.02 9.99 -2.92
N GLU A 106 16.59 10.89 -2.12
CA GLU A 106 16.57 10.76 -0.65
C GLU A 106 15.16 10.98 -0.08
N LEU A 107 14.38 11.91 -0.63
CA LEU A 107 12.98 12.11 -0.27
C LEU A 107 12.14 10.85 -0.55
N VAL A 108 12.26 10.27 -1.74
CA VAL A 108 11.57 9.03 -2.11
C VAL A 108 12.04 7.87 -1.23
N ARG A 109 13.35 7.76 -0.96
CA ARG A 109 13.91 6.71 -0.09
C ARG A 109 13.34 6.79 1.33
N ARG A 110 13.23 8.00 1.89
CA ARG A 110 12.71 8.21 3.25
C ARG A 110 11.20 8.01 3.35
N PHE A 111 10.43 8.41 2.34
CA PHE A 111 8.96 8.53 2.47
C PHE A 111 8.12 7.65 1.52
N SER A 112 8.74 6.93 0.56
CA SER A 112 8.04 6.00 -0.34
C SER A 112 8.28 4.51 0.00
N GLY A 113 9.27 4.19 0.84
CA GLY A 113 9.66 2.81 1.16
C GLY A 113 10.47 2.17 0.01
N ASP A 114 10.34 0.85 -0.18
CA ASP A 114 11.14 0.04 -1.11
C ASP A 114 10.72 0.19 -2.60
N VAL A 115 10.73 1.43 -3.11
CA VAL A 115 10.53 1.75 -4.54
C VAL A 115 11.68 2.66 -4.98
N PRO A 116 12.40 2.30 -6.06
CA PRO A 116 13.46 3.14 -6.58
C PRO A 116 12.90 4.47 -7.11
N ALA A 117 13.67 5.56 -6.95
CA ALA A 117 13.29 6.91 -7.38
C ALA A 117 13.09 7.08 -8.90
N ARG A 118 13.37 6.03 -9.69
CA ARG A 118 13.03 5.92 -11.09
C ARG A 118 12.08 4.74 -11.26
N ALA A 119 10.84 5.03 -11.63
CA ALA A 119 9.84 4.07 -12.10
C ALA A 119 9.29 4.58 -13.44
#